data_AF-A0A7X0STV4-F1
#
_entry.id   AF-A0A7X0STV4-F1
#
_cell.length_a   1.000
_cell.length_b   1.000
_cell.length_c   1.000
_cell.angle_alpha   90.00
_cell.angle_beta   90.00
_cell.angle_gamma   90.00
#
_symmetry.space_group_name_H-M   'P 1'
#
loop_
_entity.id
_entity.type
_entity.pdbx_description
1 polymer ?
#
loop_
_entity_poly.entity_id
_entity_poly.type
_entity_poly.pdbx_seq_one_letter_code
_entity_poly.pdbx_strand_id
1 'polypeptide(L)'
;MRKKTGRALVSALSLTLVAASLAACSGNDSKDSGTAGASPSAGSPSGSASGTAASSPSAGDAAKSPKTGGKFDPPVTITTAMPVGDDVKFRDGETINDNVMMKWFRDNMGIDIKVLWTTKTVDDYQNKQKLMFASNQDIPDVMIVNDPSILANFIEAGQLKDISADFAQYASKRFQDSYATQPSIWNSVLRGDKKYGLPLPGDGMAKGALFFR
;
A
#
# COMPACT_ATOMS: atom_id res chain seq x y z
N MET A 1 29.16 -66.94 4.08
CA MET A 1 28.05 -67.92 4.13
C MET A 1 26.77 -67.27 3.62
N ARG A 2 26.19 -67.83 2.53
CA ARG A 2 24.75 -67.93 2.13
C ARG A 2 23.82 -66.73 2.43
N LYS A 3 23.50 -65.86 1.45
CA LYS A 3 22.38 -65.90 0.45
C LYS A 3 20.95 -66.07 1.02
N LYS A 4 20.05 -65.11 0.70
CA LYS A 4 18.71 -65.22 0.03
C LYS A 4 17.79 -64.05 0.47
N THR A 5 17.38 -63.07 -0.35
CA THR A 5 16.46 -63.02 -1.53
C THR A 5 14.95 -63.06 -1.22
N GLY A 6 14.24 -62.03 -1.71
CA GLY A 6 12.81 -62.03 -2.10
C GLY A 6 12.42 -60.65 -2.68
N ARG A 7 12.58 -60.40 -3.99
CA ARG A 7 11.54 -60.38 -5.07
C ARG A 7 10.35 -59.45 -4.74
N ALA A 8 10.24 -58.24 -5.29
CA ALA A 8 9.91 -57.84 -6.68
C ALA A 8 8.43 -58.04 -7.06
N LEU A 9 7.72 -56.95 -7.37
CA LEU A 9 6.77 -56.89 -8.48
C LEU A 9 6.52 -55.45 -8.95
N VAL A 10 6.67 -55.27 -10.26
CA VAL A 10 6.45 -54.09 -11.08
C VAL A 10 5.02 -54.14 -11.61
N SER A 11 4.31 -53.00 -11.71
CA SER A 11 3.39 -52.80 -12.83
C SER A 11 3.18 -51.30 -13.11
N ALA A 12 3.40 -50.96 -14.38
CA ALA A 12 3.21 -49.66 -15.01
C ALA A 12 1.78 -49.53 -15.60
N LEU A 13 1.58 -48.49 -16.42
CA LEU A 13 0.42 -48.15 -17.28
C LEU A 13 -0.67 -47.31 -16.57
N SER A 14 -1.16 -46.16 -17.04
CA SER A 14 -1.37 -45.61 -18.41
C SER A 14 -1.67 -44.09 -18.25
N LEU A 15 -1.00 -43.12 -18.89
CA LEU A 15 -1.05 -42.59 -20.26
C LEU A 15 -2.43 -42.08 -20.77
N THR A 16 -2.50 -40.74 -20.96
CA THR A 16 -3.24 -39.94 -22.01
C THR A 16 -4.77 -39.88 -22.00
N LEU A 17 -5.52 -38.86 -22.49
CA LEU A 17 -5.36 -37.48 -23.03
C LEU A 17 -6.79 -37.01 -23.46
N VAL A 18 -6.95 -35.75 -23.91
CA VAL A 18 -8.00 -35.12 -24.77
C VAL A 18 -8.94 -34.17 -23.99
N ALA A 19 -8.79 -32.82 -24.03
CA ALA A 19 -9.02 -31.82 -25.11
C ALA A 19 -10.52 -31.65 -25.46
N ALA A 20 -11.13 -30.52 -25.84
CA ALA A 20 -10.87 -29.07 -25.92
C ALA A 20 -12.25 -28.41 -26.15
N SER A 21 -12.40 -27.10 -25.99
CA SER A 21 -13.41 -26.34 -26.75
C SER A 21 -13.05 -24.86 -26.84
N LEU A 22 -12.61 -24.46 -28.03
CA LEU A 22 -12.72 -23.10 -28.55
C LEU A 22 -14.06 -23.01 -29.30
N ALA A 23 -14.84 -21.97 -29.00
CA ALA A 23 -15.98 -21.54 -29.83
C ALA A 23 -15.67 -20.15 -30.37
N ALA A 24 -15.89 -20.00 -31.67
CA ALA A 24 -15.56 -18.87 -32.53
C ALA A 24 -16.77 -17.96 -32.78
N CYS A 25 -16.49 -16.71 -33.17
CA CYS A 25 -17.23 -15.85 -34.12
C CYS A 25 -16.24 -14.71 -34.46
N SER A 26 -15.58 -14.65 -35.62
CA SER A 26 -16.05 -14.33 -36.99
C SER A 26 -16.43 -12.85 -37.19
N GLY A 27 -15.73 -12.14 -38.08
CA GLY A 27 -16.15 -10.81 -38.57
C GLY A 27 -15.10 -9.85 -39.16
N ASN A 28 -14.46 -10.25 -40.25
CA ASN A 28 -13.70 -9.54 -41.32
C ASN A 28 -13.50 -7.99 -41.37
N ASP A 29 -12.22 -7.61 -41.47
CA ASP A 29 -11.53 -6.67 -42.39
C ASP A 29 -11.76 -5.14 -42.54
N SER A 30 -10.59 -4.48 -42.53
CA SER A 30 -10.12 -3.39 -43.40
C SER A 30 -10.27 -1.90 -43.01
N LYS A 31 -9.12 -1.22 -43.16
CA LYS A 31 -8.78 0.20 -42.99
C LYS A 31 -9.66 1.14 -43.84
N ASP A 32 -9.94 2.33 -43.32
CA ASP A 32 -9.63 3.57 -44.03
C ASP A 32 -9.58 4.79 -43.08
N SER A 33 -8.79 5.78 -43.49
CA SER A 33 -8.51 7.04 -42.82
C SER A 33 -9.21 8.18 -43.56
N GLY A 34 -9.73 9.15 -42.82
CA GLY A 34 -9.72 10.55 -43.29
C GLY A 34 -11.05 11.23 -43.62
N THR A 35 -11.19 12.40 -43.00
CA THR A 35 -11.58 13.69 -43.63
C THR A 35 -13.00 14.21 -43.38
N ALA A 36 -13.02 15.27 -42.55
CA ALA A 36 -13.68 16.58 -42.65
C ALA A 36 -15.13 16.75 -43.17
N GLY A 37 -15.83 17.69 -42.52
CA GLY A 37 -17.01 18.38 -43.05
C GLY A 37 -17.98 18.73 -41.92
N ALA A 38 -17.81 19.86 -41.24
CA ALA A 38 -18.42 21.16 -41.58
C ALA A 38 -19.85 21.34 -41.03
N SER A 39 -19.98 22.34 -40.17
CA SER A 39 -21.22 22.99 -39.70
C SER A 39 -22.00 23.64 -40.86
N PRO A 40 -23.27 24.07 -40.69
CA PRO A 40 -23.49 25.40 -40.12
C PRO A 40 -24.77 25.61 -39.26
N SER A 41 -24.61 26.56 -38.34
CA SER A 41 -25.50 27.70 -38.01
C SER A 41 -26.89 27.58 -37.36
N ALA A 42 -26.96 28.34 -36.26
CA ALA A 42 -27.92 29.40 -35.92
C ALA A 42 -29.13 29.06 -35.04
N GLY A 43 -29.17 29.73 -33.88
CA GLY A 43 -30.36 29.88 -33.04
C GLY A 43 -30.04 30.36 -31.62
N SER A 44 -29.77 31.65 -31.43
CA SER A 44 -29.93 32.30 -30.12
C SER A 44 -31.42 32.53 -29.84
N PRO A 45 -31.84 32.55 -28.56
CA PRO A 45 -32.00 33.85 -27.92
C PRO A 45 -31.47 33.93 -26.48
N SER A 46 -31.20 35.19 -26.13
CA SER A 46 -30.89 35.72 -24.82
C SER A 46 -32.00 35.46 -23.79
N GLY A 47 -31.60 35.18 -22.55
CA GLY A 47 -32.50 35.06 -21.40
C GLY A 47 -31.70 34.99 -20.10
N SER A 48 -31.40 36.15 -19.53
CA SER A 48 -30.77 36.32 -18.22
C SER A 48 -31.79 36.06 -17.11
N ALA A 49 -31.50 35.11 -16.21
CA ALA A 49 -32.06 35.10 -14.86
C ALA A 49 -31.16 34.27 -13.92
N SER A 50 -30.60 34.98 -12.96
CA SER A 50 -29.78 34.52 -11.84
C SER A 50 -30.62 33.72 -10.83
N GLY A 51 -30.01 32.74 -10.13
CA GLY A 51 -30.54 32.25 -8.86
C GLY A 51 -30.24 30.80 -8.50
N THR A 52 -29.17 30.60 -7.72
CA THR A 52 -29.04 29.53 -6.70
C THR A 52 -28.64 28.13 -7.17
N ALA A 53 -27.38 27.99 -7.62
CA ALA A 53 -26.68 26.72 -7.51
C ALA A 53 -26.18 26.56 -6.06
N ALA A 54 -26.73 25.56 -5.37
CA ALA A 54 -26.30 25.16 -4.04
C ALA A 54 -24.81 24.80 -4.05
N SER A 55 -24.00 25.64 -3.41
CA SER A 55 -22.60 25.36 -3.16
C SER A 55 -22.50 24.19 -2.18
N SER A 56 -22.06 23.04 -2.70
CA SER A 56 -21.52 21.95 -1.92
C SER A 56 -20.46 22.49 -0.95
N PRO A 57 -20.43 22.08 0.33
CA PRO A 57 -19.45 22.60 1.27
C PRO A 57 -18.04 22.27 0.79
N SER A 58 -17.27 23.33 0.58
CA SER A 58 -15.85 23.30 0.29
C SER A 58 -15.15 22.35 1.26
N ALA A 59 -14.26 21.50 0.71
CA ALA A 59 -13.29 20.74 1.47
C ALA A 59 -12.68 21.63 2.55
N GLY A 60 -12.88 21.24 3.80
CA GLY A 60 -12.30 21.89 4.96
C GLY A 60 -10.79 21.89 4.84
N ASP A 61 -10.20 22.98 5.31
CA ASP A 61 -8.77 23.28 5.41
C ASP A 61 -7.94 21.99 5.60
N ALA A 62 -7.38 21.47 4.51
CA ALA A 62 -6.39 20.43 4.59
C ALA A 62 -5.19 21.04 5.32
N ALA A 63 -4.93 20.60 6.55
CA ALA A 63 -3.83 21.06 7.37
C ALA A 63 -2.57 21.17 6.49
N LYS A 64 -2.09 22.39 6.26
CA LYS A 64 -0.91 22.61 5.41
C LYS A 64 0.24 21.85 6.03
N SER A 65 0.92 21.02 5.22
CA SER A 65 2.16 20.37 5.64
C SER A 65 3.11 21.43 6.18
N PRO A 66 3.50 21.38 7.45
CA PRO A 66 4.45 22.33 8.00
C PRO A 66 5.77 22.21 7.22
N LYS A 67 6.50 23.32 7.12
CA LYS A 67 7.90 23.26 6.66
C LYS A 67 8.65 22.26 7.53
N THR A 68 9.59 21.53 6.96
CA THR A 68 10.39 20.48 7.62
C THR A 68 10.76 20.89 9.06
N GLY A 69 10.22 20.19 10.05
CA GLY A 69 10.45 20.44 11.47
C GLY A 69 9.38 21.27 12.20
N GLY A 70 8.33 21.73 11.52
CA GLY A 70 7.17 22.38 12.16
C GLY A 70 6.09 21.40 12.62
N LYS A 71 5.20 21.88 13.48
CA LYS A 71 4.04 21.16 14.01
C LYS A 71 2.82 21.31 13.08
N PHE A 72 2.04 20.25 12.89
CA PHE A 72 0.74 20.33 12.20
C PHE A 72 -0.30 21.07 13.07
N ASP A 73 -0.99 22.05 12.48
CA ASP A 73 -2.08 22.80 13.11
C ASP A 73 -3.16 23.11 12.03
N PRO A 74 -4.37 22.52 12.11
CA PRO A 74 -4.83 21.61 13.18
C PRO A 74 -4.08 20.26 13.18
N PRO A 75 -4.06 19.52 14.31
CA PRO A 75 -3.46 18.20 14.38
C PRO A 75 -4.03 17.25 13.33
N VAL A 76 -3.17 16.38 12.79
CA VAL A 76 -3.53 15.36 11.80
C VAL A 76 -3.52 13.98 12.43
N THR A 77 -4.48 13.13 12.07
CA THR A 77 -4.51 11.74 12.52
C THR A 77 -3.84 10.82 11.49
N ILE A 78 -2.97 9.94 11.97
CA ILE A 78 -2.44 8.82 11.18
C ILE A 78 -2.81 7.50 11.87
N THR A 79 -3.25 6.54 11.08
CA THR A 79 -3.61 5.21 11.56
C THR A 79 -2.52 4.19 11.28
N THR A 80 -2.33 3.26 12.20
CA THR A 80 -1.35 2.18 12.06
C THR A 80 -1.84 0.89 12.72
N ALA A 81 -1.05 -0.16 12.57
CA ALA A 81 -1.25 -1.45 13.22
C ALA A 81 0.10 -2.10 13.48
N MET A 82 0.19 -2.92 14.53
CA MET A 82 1.46 -3.54 14.91
C MET A 82 1.29 -4.81 15.74
N PRO A 83 2.23 -5.76 15.68
CA PRO A 83 2.31 -6.82 16.66
C PRO A 83 2.74 -6.26 18.03
N VAL A 84 2.08 -6.70 19.09
CA VAL A 84 2.36 -6.37 20.49
C VAL A 84 2.35 -7.68 21.26
N GLY A 85 3.53 -8.14 21.65
CA GLY A 85 3.69 -9.37 22.42
C GLY A 85 3.07 -9.26 23.82
N ASP A 86 2.74 -10.41 24.41
CA ASP A 86 2.14 -10.48 25.76
C ASP A 86 3.11 -9.99 26.87
N ASP A 87 4.40 -9.90 26.54
CA ASP A 87 5.49 -9.38 27.36
C ASP A 87 5.52 -7.84 27.43
N VAL A 88 4.83 -7.14 26.51
CA VAL A 88 4.74 -5.68 26.54
C VAL A 88 3.85 -5.24 27.70
N LYS A 89 4.42 -4.46 28.62
CA LYS A 89 3.71 -3.83 29.74
C LYS A 89 3.77 -2.32 29.63
N PHE A 90 2.62 -1.69 29.73
CA PHE A 90 2.49 -0.24 29.83
C PHE A 90 2.66 0.21 31.27
N ARG A 91 3.07 1.46 31.48
CA ARG A 91 3.06 2.09 32.80
C ARG A 91 1.60 2.20 33.29
N ASP A 92 1.40 2.35 34.59
CA ASP A 92 0.05 2.46 35.14
C ASP A 92 -0.74 3.61 34.50
N GLY A 93 -1.93 3.28 34.00
CA GLY A 93 -2.81 4.22 33.29
C GLY A 93 -2.46 4.45 31.82
N GLU A 94 -1.37 3.89 31.30
CA GLU A 94 -1.01 3.96 29.87
C GLU A 94 -1.61 2.80 29.07
N THR A 95 -1.85 3.04 27.79
CA THR A 95 -2.34 2.06 26.82
C THR A 95 -1.55 2.16 25.51
N ILE A 96 -1.80 1.24 24.57
CA ILE A 96 -1.21 1.29 23.24
C ILE A 96 -1.52 2.60 22.49
N ASN A 97 -2.70 3.18 22.73
CA ASN A 97 -3.15 4.44 22.09
C ASN A 97 -2.95 5.68 22.98
N ASP A 98 -2.52 5.50 24.23
CA ASP A 98 -2.27 6.60 25.16
C ASP A 98 -1.04 6.28 26.03
N ASN A 99 0.14 6.66 25.56
CA ASN A 99 1.41 6.49 26.25
C ASN A 99 2.34 7.66 25.94
N VAL A 100 3.50 7.72 26.60
CA VAL A 100 4.47 8.82 26.44
C VAL A 100 4.81 9.11 24.97
N MET A 101 4.94 8.07 24.13
CA MET A 101 5.26 8.25 22.72
C MET A 101 4.10 8.89 21.95
N MET A 102 2.87 8.41 22.15
CA MET A 102 1.68 8.99 21.49
C MET A 102 1.46 10.45 21.89
N LYS A 103 1.66 10.76 23.18
CA LYS A 103 1.59 12.14 23.68
C LYS A 103 2.67 13.02 23.04
N TRP A 104 3.90 12.52 22.94
CA TRP A 104 5.01 13.26 22.34
C TRP A 104 4.74 13.63 20.87
N PHE A 105 4.21 12.71 20.06
CA PHE A 105 3.85 12.98 18.66
C PHE A 105 2.76 14.04 18.53
N ARG A 106 1.69 13.94 19.33
CA ARG A 106 0.63 14.95 19.33
C ARG A 106 1.13 16.31 19.76
N ASP A 107 1.86 16.37 20.87
CA ASP A 107 2.21 17.64 21.51
C ASP A 107 3.31 18.39 20.72
N ASN A 108 4.28 17.67 20.14
CA ASN A 108 5.42 18.27 19.43
C ASN A 108 5.26 18.30 17.91
N MET A 109 4.58 17.32 17.32
CA MET A 109 4.42 17.23 15.86
C MET A 109 3.00 17.55 15.41
N GLY A 110 2.00 17.58 16.30
CA GLY A 110 0.61 17.76 15.91
C GLY A 110 0.08 16.52 15.18
N ILE A 111 0.62 15.35 15.51
CA ILE A 111 0.24 14.08 14.90
C ILE A 111 -0.40 13.19 15.95
N ASP A 112 -1.66 12.86 15.75
CA ASP A 112 -2.39 11.88 16.54
C ASP A 112 -2.23 10.49 15.90
N ILE A 113 -1.45 9.63 16.54
CA ILE A 113 -1.25 8.25 16.06
C ILE A 113 -2.32 7.35 16.68
N LYS A 114 -3.05 6.63 15.83
CA LYS A 114 -4.07 5.66 16.25
C LYS A 114 -3.73 4.26 15.79
N VAL A 115 -3.51 3.36 16.74
CA VAL A 115 -3.35 1.93 16.50
C VAL A 115 -4.74 1.31 16.37
N LEU A 116 -5.11 0.91 15.15
CA LEU A 116 -6.43 0.33 14.83
C LEU A 116 -6.59 -1.08 15.39
N TRP A 117 -5.51 -1.87 15.35
CA TRP A 117 -5.50 -3.22 15.85
C TRP A 117 -4.08 -3.68 16.17
N THR A 118 -4.00 -4.66 17.05
CA THR A 118 -2.76 -5.35 17.41
C THR A 118 -2.92 -6.86 17.21
N THR A 119 -1.80 -7.56 17.11
CA THR A 119 -1.72 -9.03 17.14
C THR A 119 -0.65 -9.45 18.14
N LYS A 120 -0.66 -10.70 18.59
CA LYS A 120 0.34 -11.19 19.56
C LYS A 120 1.69 -11.50 18.93
N THR A 121 1.66 -11.96 17.68
CA THR A 121 2.85 -12.41 16.95
C THR A 121 2.97 -11.70 15.59
N VAL A 122 4.17 -11.76 15.01
CA VAL A 122 4.44 -11.27 13.64
C VAL A 122 3.72 -12.12 12.60
N ASP A 123 3.58 -13.43 12.82
CA ASP A 123 2.88 -14.32 11.90
C ASP A 123 1.37 -14.00 11.86
N ASP A 124 0.75 -13.77 13.02
CA ASP A 124 -0.65 -13.32 13.10
C ASP A 124 -0.84 -11.97 12.41
N TYR A 125 0.13 -11.08 12.55
CA TYR A 125 0.15 -9.77 11.90
C TYR A 125 0.16 -9.92 10.37
N GLN A 126 1.05 -10.75 9.83
CA GLN A 126 1.13 -11.03 8.39
C GLN A 126 -0.13 -11.74 7.87
N ASN A 127 -0.68 -12.70 8.61
CA ASN A 127 -1.92 -13.38 8.24
C ASN A 127 -3.09 -12.39 8.18
N LYS A 128 -3.19 -11.48 9.15
CA LYS A 128 -4.21 -10.42 9.13
C LYS A 128 -4.05 -9.49 7.94
N GLN A 129 -2.81 -9.10 7.58
CA GLN A 129 -2.58 -8.32 6.35
C GLN A 129 -3.05 -9.05 5.09
N LYS A 130 -2.75 -10.35 4.97
CA LYS A 130 -3.22 -11.19 3.85
C LYS A 130 -4.75 -11.22 3.78
N LEU A 131 -5.42 -11.35 4.91
CA LEU A 131 -6.89 -11.35 5.00
C LEU A 131 -7.49 -9.99 4.62
N MET A 132 -6.91 -8.88 5.10
CA MET A 132 -7.37 -7.54 4.75
C MET A 132 -7.21 -7.26 3.25
N PHE A 133 -6.08 -7.66 2.66
CA PHE A 133 -5.86 -7.59 1.22
C PHE A 133 -6.91 -8.41 0.45
N ALA A 134 -7.07 -9.69 0.80
CA ALA A 134 -8.02 -10.58 0.13
C ALA A 134 -9.49 -10.13 0.25
N SER A 135 -9.83 -9.45 1.35
CA SER A 135 -11.18 -8.98 1.65
C SER A 135 -11.42 -7.53 1.21
N ASN A 136 -10.42 -6.87 0.61
CA ASN A 136 -10.45 -5.45 0.23
C ASN A 136 -10.96 -4.54 1.37
N GLN A 137 -10.53 -4.83 2.60
CA GLN A 137 -10.86 -4.03 3.79
C GLN A 137 -10.00 -2.79 3.88
N ASP A 138 -10.49 -1.77 4.61
CA ASP A 138 -9.73 -0.56 4.89
C ASP A 138 -8.41 -0.87 5.61
N ILE A 139 -7.33 -0.33 5.06
CA ILE A 139 -5.97 -0.53 5.52
C ILE A 139 -5.54 0.72 6.31
N PRO A 140 -4.77 0.60 7.41
CA PRO A 140 -4.18 1.75 8.08
C PRO A 140 -3.32 2.62 7.15
N ASP A 141 -3.20 3.92 7.44
CA ASP A 141 -2.38 4.86 6.66
C ASP A 141 -0.91 4.43 6.54
N VAL A 142 -0.36 3.80 7.59
CA VAL A 142 1.02 3.30 7.59
C VAL A 142 1.09 1.94 8.26
N MET A 143 1.72 0.97 7.60
CA MET A 143 1.98 -0.36 8.17
C MET A 143 3.36 -0.86 7.83
N ILE A 144 3.95 -1.63 8.74
CA ILE A 144 5.15 -2.41 8.44
C ILE A 144 4.73 -3.65 7.64
N VAL A 145 5.42 -3.97 6.55
CA VAL A 145 5.26 -5.22 5.81
C VAL A 145 6.63 -5.91 5.71
N ASN A 146 6.65 -7.16 6.14
CA ASN A 146 7.87 -7.99 6.18
C ASN A 146 7.88 -9.08 5.10
N ASP A 147 6.70 -9.46 4.58
CA ASP A 147 6.57 -10.48 3.53
C ASP A 147 6.60 -9.78 2.14
N PRO A 148 7.62 -10.04 1.30
CA PRO A 148 7.73 -9.42 -0.02
C PRO A 148 6.53 -9.69 -0.94
N SER A 149 5.83 -10.81 -0.75
CA SER A 149 4.66 -11.19 -1.53
C SER A 149 3.45 -10.32 -1.16
N ILE A 150 3.27 -10.05 0.14
CA ILE A 150 2.23 -9.11 0.61
C ILE A 150 2.48 -7.71 0.04
N LEU A 151 3.74 -7.26 0.05
CA LEU A 151 4.11 -5.98 -0.55
C LEU A 151 3.81 -5.95 -2.05
N ALA A 152 4.20 -6.98 -2.80
CA ALA A 152 3.93 -7.07 -4.23
C ALA A 152 2.43 -6.95 -4.53
N ASN A 153 1.60 -7.68 -3.77
CA ASN A 153 0.15 -7.60 -3.86
C ASN A 153 -0.40 -6.17 -3.67
N PHE A 154 0.05 -5.45 -2.63
CA PHE A 154 -0.40 -4.07 -2.40
C PHE A 154 0.06 -3.09 -3.48
N ILE A 155 1.24 -3.30 -4.07
CA ILE A 155 1.73 -2.50 -5.19
C ILE A 155 0.90 -2.76 -6.45
N GLU A 156 0.66 -4.02 -6.78
CA GLU A 156 -0.12 -4.42 -7.96
C GLU A 156 -1.58 -3.96 -7.86
N ALA A 157 -2.15 -3.96 -6.65
CA ALA A 157 -3.48 -3.42 -6.39
C ALA A 157 -3.54 -1.88 -6.40
N GLY A 158 -2.41 -1.19 -6.52
CA GLY A 158 -2.36 0.29 -6.54
C GLY A 158 -2.76 0.95 -5.22
N GLN A 159 -2.67 0.22 -4.09
CA GLN A 159 -3.10 0.69 -2.77
C GLN A 159 -2.00 1.47 -2.02
N LEU A 160 -0.78 1.49 -2.55
CA LEU A 160 0.36 2.18 -1.95
C LEU A 160 0.66 3.51 -2.63
N LYS A 161 1.01 4.49 -1.81
CA LYS A 161 1.51 5.78 -2.27
C LYS A 161 2.98 5.64 -2.71
N ASP A 162 3.31 6.20 -3.87
CA ASP A 162 4.70 6.44 -4.26
C ASP A 162 5.26 7.61 -3.44
N ILE A 163 6.22 7.32 -2.57
CA ILE A 163 6.85 8.31 -1.67
C ILE A 163 8.17 8.86 -2.23
N SER A 164 8.52 8.59 -3.49
CA SER A 164 9.80 9.04 -4.06
C SER A 164 10.00 10.56 -3.96
N ALA A 165 8.97 11.34 -4.34
CA ALA A 165 9.02 12.80 -4.24
C ALA A 165 8.96 13.28 -2.78
N ASP A 166 8.11 12.65 -1.96
CA ASP A 166 7.97 13.00 -0.54
C ASP A 166 9.28 12.79 0.22
N PHE A 167 9.98 11.67 -0.04
CA PHE A 167 11.27 11.40 0.58
C PHE A 167 12.30 12.46 0.18
N ALA A 168 12.38 12.83 -1.10
CA ALA A 168 13.30 13.87 -1.56
C ALA A 168 13.01 15.24 -0.93
N GLN A 169 11.73 15.57 -0.76
CA GLN A 169 11.28 16.88 -0.26
C GLN A 169 11.33 17.01 1.26
N TYR A 170 10.90 15.98 2.00
CA TYR A 170 10.64 16.07 3.43
C TYR A 170 11.67 15.36 4.31
N ALA A 171 12.41 14.37 3.79
CA ALA A 171 13.48 13.75 4.56
C ALA A 171 14.59 14.76 4.83
N SER A 172 15.05 14.84 6.09
CA SER A 172 16.23 15.66 6.40
C SER A 172 17.46 15.19 5.63
N LYS A 173 18.39 16.10 5.32
CA LYS A 173 19.64 15.74 4.62
C LYS A 173 20.37 14.57 5.32
N ARG A 174 20.47 14.62 6.66
CA ARG A 174 21.07 13.55 7.45
C ARG A 174 20.38 12.20 7.24
N PHE A 175 19.06 12.19 7.12
CA PHE A 175 18.30 10.97 6.86
C PHE A 175 18.55 10.47 5.43
N GLN A 176 18.51 11.35 4.44
CA GLN A 176 18.82 10.99 3.04
C GLN A 176 20.24 10.42 2.90
N ASP A 177 21.24 11.09 3.51
CA ASP A 177 22.63 10.64 3.52
C ASP A 177 22.75 9.23 4.12
N SER A 178 22.01 8.93 5.20
CA SER A 178 22.01 7.61 5.83
C SER A 178 21.46 6.50 4.95
N TYR A 179 20.51 6.79 4.06
CA TYR A 179 20.03 5.79 3.09
C TYR A 179 20.96 5.67 1.88
N ALA A 180 21.69 6.73 1.55
CA ALA A 180 22.66 6.73 0.47
C ALA A 180 23.89 5.86 0.77
N THR A 181 24.24 5.62 2.04
CA THR A 181 25.36 4.74 2.41
C THR A 181 25.12 3.28 2.03
N GLN A 182 23.87 2.85 1.92
CA GLN A 182 23.49 1.47 1.58
C GLN A 182 22.33 1.48 0.55
N PRO A 183 22.60 1.77 -0.74
CA PRO A 183 21.53 1.88 -1.74
C PRO A 183 20.68 0.60 -1.89
N SER A 184 21.28 -0.57 -1.63
CA SER A 184 20.58 -1.86 -1.69
C SER A 184 19.45 -2.02 -0.67
N ILE A 185 19.39 -1.18 0.37
CA ILE A 185 18.30 -1.22 1.35
C ILE A 185 16.94 -0.89 0.72
N TRP A 186 16.93 -0.14 -0.39
CA TRP A 186 15.71 0.20 -1.12
C TRP A 186 15.10 -0.98 -1.87
N ASN A 187 15.86 -2.06 -2.14
CA ASN A 187 15.38 -3.20 -2.92
C ASN A 187 14.13 -3.87 -2.32
N SER A 188 13.92 -3.73 -1.02
CA SER A 188 12.72 -4.25 -0.36
C SER A 188 11.45 -3.55 -0.83
N VAL A 189 11.49 -2.24 -1.09
CA VAL A 189 10.32 -1.36 -1.32
C VAL A 189 10.34 -0.64 -2.68
N LEU A 190 11.39 -0.83 -3.47
CA LEU A 190 11.55 -0.26 -4.80
C LEU A 190 10.82 -1.13 -5.84
N ARG A 191 10.07 -0.51 -6.75
CA ARG A 191 9.64 -1.15 -8.02
C ARG A 191 9.83 -0.15 -9.15
N GLY A 192 10.66 -0.52 -10.12
CA GLY A 192 11.13 0.44 -11.13
C GLY A 192 11.89 1.58 -10.44
N ASP A 193 11.45 2.82 -10.68
CA ASP A 193 11.98 4.05 -10.11
C ASP A 193 11.19 4.56 -8.88
N LYS A 194 10.13 3.85 -8.48
CA LYS A 194 9.20 4.26 -7.41
C LYS A 194 9.50 3.58 -6.09
N LYS A 195 9.36 4.34 -5.01
CA LYS A 195 9.54 3.87 -3.63
C LYS A 195 8.17 3.77 -2.97
N TYR A 196 7.75 2.56 -2.59
CA TYR A 196 6.43 2.32 -1.98
C TYR A 196 6.46 2.20 -0.46
N GLY A 197 7.59 2.56 0.16
CA GLY A 197 7.76 2.54 1.60
C GLY A 197 9.14 3.00 2.03
N LEU A 198 9.31 3.16 3.34
CA LEU A 198 10.61 3.40 3.97
C LEU A 198 11.19 2.05 4.40
N PRO A 199 12.36 1.64 3.88
CA PRO A 199 13.06 0.45 4.35
C PRO A 199 13.39 0.57 5.83
N LEU A 200 13.19 -0.49 6.60
CA LEU A 200 13.63 -0.55 8.00
C LEU A 200 14.95 -1.32 8.06
N PRO A 201 16.08 -0.67 8.39
CA PRO A 201 17.35 -1.36 8.61
C PRO A 201 17.19 -2.33 9.80
N GLY A 202 17.41 -3.62 9.57
CA GLY A 202 17.17 -4.67 10.56
C GLY A 202 18.04 -5.92 10.37
N ASP A 203 17.75 -6.93 11.18
CA ASP A 203 18.40 -8.23 11.42
C ASP A 203 18.55 -9.19 10.21
N GLY A 204 18.60 -8.67 8.98
CA GLY A 204 18.83 -9.46 7.77
C GLY A 204 17.56 -9.87 7.01
N MET A 205 16.37 -9.53 7.51
CA MET A 205 15.11 -9.63 6.76
C MET A 205 14.73 -8.27 6.15
N ALA A 206 14.32 -8.26 4.89
CA ALA A 206 13.82 -7.08 4.20
C ALA A 206 12.49 -6.63 4.84
N LYS A 207 12.49 -5.47 5.48
CA LYS A 207 11.31 -4.87 6.14
C LYS A 207 11.09 -3.46 5.59
N GLY A 208 9.84 -3.01 5.50
CA GLY A 208 9.52 -1.65 5.10
C GLY A 208 8.23 -1.13 5.73
N ALA A 209 8.23 0.14 6.13
CA ALA A 209 7.02 0.88 6.48
C ALA A 209 6.38 1.41 5.19
N LEU A 210 5.24 0.83 4.80
CA LEU A 210 4.49 1.21 3.62
C LEU A 210 3.49 2.31 3.96
N PHE A 211 3.30 3.22 3.01
CA PHE A 211 2.38 4.36 3.14
C PHE A 211 1.18 4.13 2.23
N PHE A 212 -0.01 4.15 2.84
CA PHE A 212 -1.31 3.96 2.20
C PHE A 212 -2.03 5.30 2.22
N ARG A 213 -2.37 5.81 1.03
CA ARG A 213 -3.38 6.87 0.83
C ARG A 213 -3.56 7.16 -0.65
#